data_AF-A0A559MJI5-F1
#
_entry.id   AF-A0A559MJI5-F1
#
_cell.length_a   1.000
_cell.length_b   1.000
_cell.length_c   1.000
_cell.angle_alpha   90.00
_cell.angle_beta   90.00
_cell.angle_gamma   90.00
#
_symmetry.space_group_name_H-M   'P 1'
#
loop_
_entity.id
_entity.type
_entity.pdbx_description
1 polymer ?
#
loop_
_entity_poly.entity_id
_entity_poly.type
_entity_poly.pdbx_seq_one_letter_code
_entity_poly.pdbx_strand_id
1 'polypeptide(L)'
;MASLGLVERATVFDGALVLKSYCSMFVPTKRIKDSIQWHFVRNAVGYRVSYLVADKVCPERLKIDCVDIDCLEYVRNFVGWVSSAALRTGTENIKYKNINWTGSNFSFAGCAFEKVSISGGKFSK
;
A
#
# COMPACT_ATOMS: atom_id res chain seq x y z
N MET A 1 6.14 5.15 0.24
CA MET A 1 4.84 4.63 -0.24
C MET A 1 4.25 5.49 -1.33
N ALA A 2 4.02 6.79 -1.12
CA ALA A 2 3.33 7.67 -2.09
C ALA A 2 3.92 7.61 -3.52
N SER A 3 5.24 7.47 -3.64
CA SER A 3 5.96 7.27 -4.90
C SER A 3 5.49 6.07 -5.72
N LEU A 4 5.08 4.96 -5.08
CA LEU A 4 4.58 3.75 -5.75
C LEU A 4 3.32 4.04 -6.60
N GLY A 5 2.47 4.96 -6.13
CA GLY A 5 1.27 5.38 -6.84
C GLY A 5 1.44 6.68 -7.61
N LEU A 6 2.66 7.24 -7.71
CA LEU A 6 2.92 8.57 -8.27
C LEU A 6 2.03 9.65 -7.62
N VAL A 7 1.90 9.61 -6.30
CA VAL A 7 1.11 10.57 -5.54
C VAL A 7 2.00 11.71 -5.07
N GLU A 8 1.62 12.93 -5.42
CA GLU A 8 2.33 14.15 -5.03
C GLU A 8 1.68 14.88 -3.85
N ARG A 9 0.38 14.67 -3.62
CA ARG A 9 -0.40 15.43 -2.63
C ARG A 9 -1.33 14.53 -1.84
N ALA A 10 -1.40 14.81 -0.55
CA ALA A 10 -2.44 14.27 0.33
C ALA A 10 -3.69 15.15 0.23
N THR A 11 -4.89 14.57 0.34
CA THR A 11 -6.15 15.30 0.26
C THR A 11 -7.15 14.74 1.25
N VAL A 12 -7.90 15.61 1.92
CA VAL A 12 -9.03 15.19 2.76
C VAL A 12 -10.28 15.11 1.89
N PHE A 13 -10.90 13.94 1.85
CA PHE A 13 -12.16 13.71 1.14
C PHE A 13 -13.12 12.96 2.05
N ASP A 14 -14.31 13.53 2.25
CA ASP A 14 -15.34 13.00 3.16
C ASP A 14 -14.76 12.67 4.55
N GLY A 15 -14.10 13.67 5.16
CA GLY A 15 -13.54 13.59 6.50
C GLY A 15 -12.41 12.56 6.69
N ALA A 16 -11.83 12.03 5.61
CA ALA A 16 -10.76 11.04 5.68
C ALA A 16 -9.61 11.40 4.74
N LEU A 17 -8.39 11.09 5.18
CA LEU A 17 -7.19 11.32 4.39
C LEU A 17 -7.09 10.32 3.24
N VAL A 18 -6.79 10.81 2.05
CA VAL A 18 -6.61 10.00 0.85
C VAL A 18 -5.37 10.49 0.11
N LEU A 19 -4.51 9.56 -0.30
CA LEU A 19 -3.35 9.85 -1.15
C LEU A 19 -3.70 9.40 -2.56
N LYS A 20 -3.89 10.34 -3.50
CA LYS A 20 -4.47 10.02 -4.81
C LYS A 20 -3.61 10.56 -5.95
N SER A 21 -3.43 9.74 -6.99
CA SER A 21 -2.93 10.16 -8.30
C SER A 21 -4.02 10.03 -9.36
N TYR A 22 -3.66 10.15 -10.64
CA TYR A 22 -4.64 10.06 -11.72
C TYR A 22 -5.41 8.73 -11.68
N CYS A 23 -4.71 7.60 -11.78
CA CYS A 23 -5.28 6.25 -11.91
C CYS A 23 -5.08 5.35 -10.68
N SER A 24 -4.59 5.89 -9.55
CA SER A 24 -4.41 5.12 -8.33
C SER A 24 -4.66 5.95 -7.06
N MET A 25 -4.84 5.26 -5.95
CA MET A 25 -5.24 5.85 -4.68
C MET A 25 -4.81 4.94 -3.52
N PHE A 26 -4.29 5.52 -2.44
CA PHE A 26 -4.08 4.84 -1.16
C PHE A 26 -5.14 5.31 -0.18
N VAL A 27 -5.78 4.34 0.48
CA VAL A 27 -6.83 4.56 1.46
C VAL A 27 -6.37 4.01 2.82
N PRO A 28 -6.36 4.80 3.90
CA PRO A 28 -5.93 4.31 5.21
C PRO A 28 -7.03 3.41 5.78
N THR A 29 -6.67 2.19 6.16
CA THR A 29 -7.63 1.19 6.67
C THR A 29 -7.44 0.88 8.13
N LYS A 30 -6.23 1.07 8.68
CA LYS A 30 -5.96 0.78 10.09
C LYS A 30 -4.77 1.56 10.60
N ARG A 31 -4.83 1.95 11.88
CA ARG A 31 -3.73 2.56 12.62
C ARG A 31 -3.47 1.69 13.85
N ILE A 32 -2.22 1.31 14.05
CA ILE A 32 -1.78 0.52 15.19
C ILE A 32 -0.53 1.22 15.74
N LYS A 33 -0.66 1.89 16.89
CA LYS A 33 0.43 2.71 17.47
C LYS A 33 0.99 3.68 16.42
N ASP A 34 2.29 3.61 16.15
CA ASP A 34 3.04 4.43 15.20
C ASP A 34 3.09 3.82 13.79
N SER A 35 2.04 3.11 13.41
CA SER A 35 1.96 2.43 12.12
C SER A 35 0.59 2.60 11.48
N ILE A 36 0.58 2.91 10.19
CA ILE A 36 -0.63 3.05 9.39
C ILE A 36 -0.59 2.04 8.26
N GLN A 37 -1.68 1.28 8.14
CA GLN A 37 -1.93 0.37 7.04
C GLN A 37 -2.80 1.06 5.99
N TRP A 38 -2.36 0.94 4.75
CA TRP A 38 -2.99 1.53 3.57
C TRP A 38 -3.42 0.44 2.61
N HIS A 39 -4.59 0.59 2.02
CA HIS A 39 -5.04 -0.22 0.90
C HIS A 39 -4.74 0.50 -0.41
N PHE A 40 -4.07 -0.16 -1.34
CA PHE A 40 -3.75 0.40 -2.66
C PHE A 40 -4.81 0.04 -3.69
N VAL A 41 -5.51 1.06 -4.17
CA VAL A 41 -6.51 0.96 -5.23
C VAL A 41 -5.89 1.45 -6.54
N ARG A 42 -5.92 0.61 -7.58
CA ARG A 42 -5.45 0.97 -8.92
C ARG A 42 -6.50 0.62 -9.96
N ASN A 43 -6.77 1.54 -10.88
CA ASN A 43 -7.52 1.21 -12.08
C ASN A 43 -6.59 0.60 -13.13
N ALA A 44 -6.81 -0.68 -13.47
CA ALA A 44 -5.99 -1.41 -14.44
C ALA A 44 -6.06 -0.83 -15.85
N VAL A 45 -7.17 -0.18 -16.22
CA VAL A 45 -7.38 0.42 -17.54
C VAL A 45 -6.72 1.81 -17.64
N GLY A 46 -6.15 2.32 -16.55
CA GLY A 46 -5.44 3.61 -16.53
C GLY A 46 -6.35 4.84 -16.48
N TYR A 47 -7.68 4.67 -16.43
CA TYR A 47 -8.61 5.78 -16.25
C TYR A 47 -8.52 6.41 -14.86
N ARG A 48 -9.04 7.64 -14.76
CA ARG A 48 -9.11 8.38 -13.50
C ARG A 48 -9.88 7.57 -12.45
N VAL A 49 -9.26 7.36 -11.29
CA VAL A 49 -9.96 6.79 -10.12
C VAL A 49 -10.81 7.88 -9.49
N SER A 50 -12.08 7.59 -9.17
CA SER A 50 -12.94 8.50 -8.40
C SER A 50 -12.65 8.35 -6.91
N TYR A 51 -12.73 9.44 -6.14
CA TYR A 51 -12.61 9.39 -4.68
C TYR A 51 -13.69 8.50 -4.03
N LEU A 52 -14.87 8.40 -4.64
CA LEU A 52 -15.97 7.53 -4.19
C LEU A 52 -15.61 6.04 -4.21
N VAL A 53 -14.55 5.65 -4.93
CA VAL A 53 -14.05 4.26 -4.89
C VAL A 53 -13.49 3.92 -3.51
N ALA A 54 -13.01 4.91 -2.75
CA ALA A 54 -12.46 4.68 -1.41
C ALA A 54 -13.52 4.07 -0.48
N ASP A 55 -14.73 4.64 -0.45
CA ASP A 55 -15.80 4.15 0.41
C ASP A 55 -16.38 2.81 -0.08
N LYS A 56 -16.31 2.54 -1.40
CA LYS A 56 -16.75 1.25 -1.97
C LYS A 56 -15.81 0.09 -1.63
N VAL A 57 -14.49 0.33 -1.69
CA VAL A 57 -13.47 -0.71 -1.48
C VAL A 57 -13.08 -0.82 -0.01
N CYS A 58 -13.12 0.30 0.72
CA CYS A 58 -12.74 0.40 2.12
C CYS A 58 -13.83 1.16 2.89
N PRO A 59 -14.99 0.54 3.16
CA PRO A 59 -16.10 1.19 3.87
C PRO A 59 -15.71 1.62 5.29
N GLU A 60 -14.79 0.90 5.93
CA GLU A 60 -14.27 1.18 7.27
C GLU A 60 -12.95 1.97 7.23
N ARG A 61 -12.72 2.78 6.19
CA ARG A 61 -11.51 3.60 6.11
C ARG A 61 -11.41 4.57 7.28
N LEU A 62 -10.17 4.83 7.71
CA LEU A 62 -9.91 5.73 8.81
C LEU A 62 -10.22 7.19 8.43
N LYS A 63 -10.84 7.88 9.38
CA LYS A 63 -11.16 9.30 9.31
C LYS A 63 -9.95 10.14 9.78
N ILE A 64 -10.03 11.44 9.52
CA ILE A 64 -8.93 12.41 9.71
C ILE A 64 -8.50 12.55 11.18
N ASP A 65 -9.41 12.27 12.11
CA ASP A 65 -9.16 12.19 13.55
C ASP A 65 -8.20 11.06 13.93
N CYS A 66 -8.20 9.97 13.14
CA CYS A 66 -7.34 8.82 13.33
C CYS A 66 -6.01 8.95 12.57
N VAL A 67 -6.03 9.61 11.40
CA VAL A 67 -4.88 9.77 10.50
C VAL A 67 -4.89 11.18 9.93
N ASP A 68 -4.10 12.07 10.51
CA ASP A 68 -3.83 13.42 9.99
C ASP A 68 -2.62 13.42 9.04
N ILE A 69 -2.36 14.56 8.39
CA ILE A 69 -1.24 14.71 7.46
C ILE A 69 0.10 14.75 8.20
N ASP A 70 0.13 15.40 9.36
CA ASP A 70 1.36 15.64 10.12
C ASP A 70 1.98 14.35 10.65
N CYS A 71 1.16 13.35 11.01
CA CYS A 71 1.63 12.08 11.50
C CYS A 71 2.31 11.23 10.41
N LEU A 72 2.04 11.48 9.12
CA LEU A 72 2.57 10.68 8.01
C LEU A 72 4.11 10.68 7.95
N GLU A 73 4.75 11.73 8.44
CA GLU A 73 6.21 11.86 8.45
C GLU A 73 6.89 10.98 9.51
N TYR A 74 6.19 10.71 10.61
CA TYR A 74 6.76 10.06 11.79
C TYR A 74 6.29 8.60 11.95
N VAL A 75 5.12 8.27 11.40
CA VAL A 75 4.56 6.91 11.47
C VAL A 75 5.07 6.03 10.33
N ARG A 76 5.21 4.74 10.62
CA ARG A 76 5.54 3.75 9.60
C ARG A 76 4.32 3.48 8.73
N ASN A 77 4.49 3.61 7.42
CA ASN A 77 3.41 3.43 6.44
C ASN A 77 3.56 2.10 5.71
N PHE A 78 2.58 1.21 5.89
CA PHE A 78 2.52 -0.12 5.27
C PHE A 78 1.47 -0.17 4.16
N VAL A 79 1.84 -0.62 2.97
CA VAL A 79 0.91 -0.84 1.85
C VAL A 79 0.47 -2.30 1.82
N GLY A 80 -0.82 -2.54 1.94
CA GLY A 80 -1.44 -3.79 1.54
C GLY A 80 -1.82 -3.73 0.06
N TRP A 81 -1.26 -4.66 -0.73
CA TRP A 81 -1.59 -4.81 -2.16
C TRP A 81 -2.52 -6.00 -2.44
N VAL A 82 -2.85 -6.78 -1.41
CA VAL A 82 -3.71 -7.98 -1.54
C VAL A 82 -4.99 -7.77 -0.72
N SER A 83 -6.11 -8.28 -1.23
CA SER A 83 -7.43 -8.24 -0.57
C SER A 83 -7.48 -9.08 0.71
N SER A 84 -6.69 -10.15 0.78
CA SER A 84 -6.49 -10.94 1.99
C SER A 84 -5.05 -11.46 2.05
N ALA A 85 -4.43 -11.38 3.21
CA ALA A 85 -3.15 -12.00 3.49
C ALA A 85 -3.33 -12.95 4.66
N ALA A 86 -2.91 -14.20 4.50
CA ALA A 86 -2.98 -15.20 5.55
C ALA A 86 -1.57 -15.57 6.01
N LEU A 87 -1.29 -15.41 7.31
CA LEU A 87 -0.09 -15.95 7.93
C LEU A 87 -0.32 -17.42 8.27
N ARG A 88 0.27 -18.32 7.48
CA ARG A 88 0.19 -19.78 7.72
C ARG A 88 1.50 -20.40 8.20
N THR A 89 2.51 -19.57 8.48
CA THR A 89 3.81 -20.01 8.98
C THR A 89 3.62 -20.77 10.29
N GLY A 90 4.22 -21.96 10.41
CA GLY A 90 4.12 -22.80 11.60
C GLY A 90 2.82 -23.60 11.75
N THR A 91 1.89 -23.53 10.79
CA THR A 91 0.62 -24.28 10.84
C THR A 91 0.71 -25.63 10.11
N GLU A 92 -0.08 -26.63 10.53
CA GLU A 92 -0.12 -27.95 9.89
C GLU A 92 -0.66 -27.91 8.45
N ASN A 93 -1.48 -26.90 8.14
CA ASN A 93 -2.17 -26.74 6.86
C ASN A 93 -1.33 -26.09 5.75
N ILE A 94 -0.06 -25.80 6.00
CA ILE A 94 0.83 -25.21 5.00
C ILE A 94 1.56 -26.33 4.23
N LYS A 95 1.52 -26.26 2.90
CA LYS A 95 2.20 -27.21 2.03
C LYS A 95 3.68 -26.86 1.93
N TYR A 96 4.47 -27.09 2.99
CA TYR A 96 5.92 -26.80 3.01
C TYR A 96 6.68 -27.43 1.84
N LYS A 97 6.22 -28.59 1.33
CA LYS A 97 6.78 -29.24 0.13
C LYS A 97 6.69 -28.39 -1.15
N ASN A 98 5.80 -27.41 -1.18
CA ASN A 98 5.62 -26.48 -2.30
C ASN A 98 6.28 -25.11 -2.05
N ILE A 99 6.90 -24.92 -0.87
CA ILE A 99 7.66 -23.71 -0.55
C ILE A 99 9.11 -23.99 -0.93
N ASN A 100 9.53 -23.43 -2.06
CA ASN A 100 10.91 -23.48 -2.51
C ASN A 100 11.59 -22.15 -2.23
N TRP A 101 12.92 -22.18 -2.17
CA TRP A 101 13.72 -20.96 -2.23
C TRP A 101 13.26 -20.11 -3.43
N THR A 102 13.20 -18.79 -3.24
CA THR A 102 13.11 -17.86 -4.36
C THR A 102 14.40 -18.01 -5.17
N GLY A 103 14.41 -18.94 -6.12
CA GLY A 103 15.55 -19.21 -6.97
C GLY A 103 15.86 -18.02 -7.88
N SER A 104 17.02 -18.06 -8.52
CA SER A 104 17.53 -17.07 -9.51
C SER A 104 16.59 -16.81 -10.70
N ASN A 105 15.49 -17.55 -10.83
CA ASN A 105 14.50 -17.44 -11.91
C ASN A 105 13.65 -16.15 -11.87
N PHE A 106 13.79 -15.29 -10.86
CA PHE A 106 13.25 -13.92 -10.91
C PHE A 106 14.10 -12.94 -11.74
N SER A 107 15.32 -13.35 -12.12
CA SER A 107 16.20 -12.58 -12.99
C SER A 107 16.24 -13.22 -14.38
N PHE A 108 15.22 -12.98 -15.21
CA PHE A 108 15.35 -13.27 -16.64
C PHE A 108 16.31 -12.24 -17.25
N ALA A 109 17.28 -12.68 -18.07
CA ALA A 109 18.09 -11.77 -18.87
C ALA A 109 17.15 -10.99 -19.80
N GLY A 110 16.90 -9.73 -19.47
CA GLY A 110 15.86 -8.90 -20.11
C GLY A 110 15.06 -8.03 -19.13
N CYS A 111 15.08 -8.32 -17.83
CA CYS A 111 14.63 -7.36 -16.81
C CYS A 111 15.72 -6.31 -16.58
N ALA A 112 15.89 -5.39 -17.54
CA ALA A 112 16.57 -4.14 -17.25
C ALA A 112 15.69 -3.40 -16.24
N PHE A 113 16.26 -3.04 -15.08
CA PHE A 113 15.67 -2.08 -14.14
C PHE A 113 15.70 -0.67 -14.76
N GLU A 114 15.20 -0.52 -15.99
CA GLU A 114 15.13 0.76 -16.65
C GLU A 114 13.96 1.52 -16.02
N LYS A 115 14.29 2.58 -15.27
CA LYS A 115 13.35 3.45 -14.53
C LYS A 115 12.74 2.85 -13.26
N VAL A 116 13.37 1.85 -12.63
CA VAL A 116 12.93 1.42 -11.30
C VAL A 116 13.51 2.34 -10.23
N SER A 117 12.64 3.01 -9.47
CA SER A 117 13.03 3.80 -8.30
C SER A 117 12.88 2.96 -7.03
N ILE A 118 13.99 2.64 -6.37
CA ILE A 118 14.00 2.08 -5.02
C ILE A 118 14.13 3.25 -4.05
N SER A 119 13.10 3.52 -3.25
CA SER A 119 13.12 4.57 -2.23
C SER A 119 13.15 3.94 -0.83
N GLY A 120 14.20 4.20 -0.05
CA GLY A 120 14.32 3.82 1.36
C GLY A 120 13.64 4.86 2.27
N GLY A 121 12.99 4.38 3.34
CA GLY A 121 12.43 5.25 4.38
C GLY A 121 13.49 5.70 5.39
N LYS A 122 13.26 6.86 6.04
CA LYS A 122 14.11 7.37 7.12
C LYS A 122 13.95 6.47 8.35
N PHE A 123 15.06 5.96 8.88
CA PHE A 123 15.08 5.29 10.18
C PHE A 123 15.15 6.36 11.27
N SER A 124 14.12 6.47 12.12
CA SER A 124 14.22 7.25 13.36
C SER A 124 15.00 6.44 14.39
N LYS A 125 15.99 7.09 15.02
CA LYS A 125 16.81 6.54 16.11
C LYS A 125 15.99 6.25 17.35
#